data_AF-A0A938EQI8-F1
#
_entry.id   AF-A0A938EQI8-F1
#
_cell.length_a   1.000
_cell.length_b   1.000
_cell.length_c   1.000
_cell.angle_alpha   90.00
_cell.angle_beta   90.00
_cell.angle_gamma   90.00
#
_symmetry.space_group_name_H-M   'P 1'
#
loop_
_entity.id
_entity.type
_entity.pdbx_description
1 polymer ?
#
loop_
_entity_poly.entity_id
_entity_poly.type
_entity_poly.pdbx_seq_one_letter_code
_entity_poly.pdbx_strand_id
1 'polypeptide(L)'
;MLPTRPGLDIAGPEVKTGSGEFDTATLGKSIPGLAEGAKDGGLRAAATRTWTGPGGARLVAVASLWDDSEPARAIGGQVVKAAVPGGTPWTPRQYGGSQGYRSDTARALNVVAGKVSLLVIAGGPIDDEAVLRTVDLMRKATNGDDLEGPVSGG
;
A
#
# COMPACT_ATOMS: atom_id res chain seq x y z
N MET A 1 -11.65 -5.43 5.25
CA MET A 1 -10.75 -6.60 5.27
C MET A 1 -9.98 -6.60 3.97
N LEU A 2 -8.64 -6.63 3.99
CA LEU A 2 -7.86 -6.64 2.73
C LEU A 2 -7.99 -8.02 2.04
N PRO A 3 -8.30 -8.10 0.73
CA PRO A 3 -8.70 -9.35 0.07
C PRO A 3 -7.54 -10.32 -0.23
N THR A 4 -7.85 -11.62 -0.32
CA THR A 4 -6.94 -12.69 -0.77
C THR A 4 -6.56 -12.54 -2.25
N ARG A 5 -5.34 -12.95 -2.63
CA ARG A 5 -4.81 -12.79 -3.98
C ARG A 5 -4.47 -14.14 -4.64
N PRO A 6 -4.84 -14.38 -5.92
CA PRO A 6 -4.38 -15.57 -6.64
C PRO A 6 -2.86 -15.60 -6.77
N GLY A 7 -2.23 -16.74 -6.44
CA GLY A 7 -0.79 -16.95 -6.60
C GLY A 7 0.11 -16.35 -5.51
N LEU A 8 -0.45 -15.66 -4.51
CA LEU A 8 0.27 -15.22 -3.31
C LEU A 8 -0.51 -15.64 -2.05
N ASP A 9 0.20 -16.23 -1.09
CA ASP A 9 -0.36 -16.61 0.20
C ASP A 9 -0.28 -15.46 1.20
N ILE A 10 -1.28 -15.36 2.06
CA ILE A 10 -1.27 -14.39 3.17
C ILE A 10 -0.15 -14.78 4.13
N ALA A 11 0.81 -13.87 4.34
CA ALA A 11 2.01 -14.13 5.13
C ALA A 11 1.80 -13.93 6.64
N GLY A 12 0.57 -13.64 7.09
CA GLY A 12 0.24 -13.41 8.48
C GLY A 12 -1.09 -12.68 8.71
N PRO A 13 -1.44 -12.41 9.98
CA PRO A 13 -2.65 -11.66 10.30
C PRO A 13 -2.58 -10.23 9.75
N GLU A 14 -3.76 -9.58 9.65
CA GLU A 14 -3.79 -8.14 9.46
C GLU A 14 -3.22 -7.46 10.70
N VAL A 15 -2.31 -6.52 10.52
CA VAL A 15 -1.80 -5.71 11.63
C VAL A 15 -2.48 -4.35 11.57
N LYS A 16 -3.09 -3.93 12.69
CA LYS A 16 -3.91 -2.72 12.81
C LYS A 16 -3.42 -1.87 13.97
N THR A 17 -2.27 -1.23 13.87
CA THR A 17 -1.77 -0.41 14.99
C THR A 17 -0.74 0.65 14.54
N GLY A 18 -1.21 1.85 14.22
CA GLY A 18 -0.42 3.09 14.29
C GLY A 18 0.73 3.28 13.28
N SER A 19 1.67 4.19 13.60
CA SER A 19 2.72 4.68 12.69
C SER A 19 3.86 3.69 12.39
N GLY A 20 4.02 2.63 13.19
CA GLY A 20 5.03 1.58 12.96
C GLY A 20 4.79 0.73 11.70
N GLU A 21 3.62 0.86 11.08
CA GLU A 21 3.26 0.11 9.86
C GLU A 21 4.03 0.54 8.62
N PHE A 22 4.53 1.78 8.58
CA PHE A 22 5.30 2.25 7.43
C PHE A 22 6.69 1.59 7.33
N ASP A 23 7.30 1.18 8.46
CA ASP A 23 8.55 0.40 8.47
C ASP A 23 8.33 -1.04 7.98
N THR A 24 7.13 -1.59 8.18
CA THR A 24 6.75 -2.90 7.62
C THR A 24 6.50 -2.79 6.11
N ALA A 25 5.94 -1.66 5.67
CA ALA A 25 5.64 -1.36 4.26
C ALA A 25 6.88 -1.43 3.37
N THR A 26 8.02 -0.93 3.85
CA THR A 26 9.29 -0.83 3.10
C THR A 26 10.01 -2.18 2.92
N LEU A 27 9.34 -3.30 3.19
CA LEU A 27 9.89 -4.66 3.15
C LEU A 27 11.04 -4.87 4.16
N GLY A 28 11.00 -4.17 5.31
CA GLY A 28 12.01 -4.28 6.36
C GLY A 28 13.17 -3.28 6.25
N LYS A 29 12.97 -2.17 5.51
CA LYS A 29 13.93 -1.06 5.46
C LYS A 29 13.46 0.08 6.36
N SER A 30 14.14 0.34 7.48
CA SER A 30 13.81 1.52 8.28
C SER A 30 14.09 2.80 7.49
N ILE A 31 13.13 3.72 7.47
CA ILE A 31 13.34 5.09 6.99
C ILE A 31 13.43 5.99 8.23
N PRO A 32 14.59 6.60 8.50
CA PRO A 32 14.77 7.45 9.67
C PRO A 32 13.71 8.57 9.73
N GLY A 33 13.12 8.78 10.91
CA GLY A 33 12.13 9.83 11.15
C GLY A 33 10.75 9.60 10.54
N LEU A 34 10.51 8.46 9.87
CA LEU A 34 9.23 8.20 9.19
C LEU A 34 8.06 8.08 10.16
N ALA A 35 8.24 7.36 11.27
CA ALA A 35 7.19 7.16 12.26
C ALA A 35 6.80 8.46 12.98
N GLU A 36 7.80 9.31 13.28
CA GLU A 36 7.60 10.64 13.86
C GLU A 36 6.95 11.58 12.84
N GLY A 37 7.47 11.63 11.61
CA GLY A 37 6.89 12.43 10.53
C GLY A 37 5.45 12.01 10.19
N ALA A 38 5.12 10.71 10.25
CA ALA A 38 3.74 10.24 10.08
C ALA A 38 2.82 10.70 11.20
N LYS A 39 3.29 10.67 12.45
CA LYS A 39 2.54 11.18 13.59
C LYS A 39 2.31 12.69 13.49
N ASP A 40 3.36 13.46 13.22
CA ASP A 40 3.30 14.92 13.11
C ASP A 40 2.49 15.37 11.89
N GLY A 41 2.50 14.57 10.82
CA GLY A 41 1.65 14.74 9.64
C GLY A 41 0.17 14.39 9.87
N GLY A 42 -0.23 13.98 11.07
CA GLY A 42 -1.62 13.71 11.42
C GLY A 42 -2.11 12.33 11.00
N LEU A 43 -1.26 11.30 10.99
CA LEU A 43 -1.69 9.91 10.82
C LEU A 43 -2.63 9.52 11.96
N ARG A 44 -3.86 9.15 11.63
CA ARG A 44 -4.88 8.69 12.59
C ARG A 44 -4.88 7.19 12.77
N ALA A 45 -4.76 6.45 11.66
CA ALA A 45 -4.82 5.00 11.66
C ALA A 45 -4.10 4.43 10.44
N ALA A 46 -3.55 3.24 10.59
CA ALA A 46 -3.00 2.47 9.49
C ALA A 46 -3.35 0.98 9.66
N ALA A 47 -3.49 0.28 8.55
CA ALA A 47 -3.65 -1.16 8.50
C ALA A 47 -2.77 -1.74 7.39
N THR A 48 -2.11 -2.85 7.70
CA THR A 48 -1.17 -3.51 6.80
C THR A 48 -1.60 -4.95 6.53
N ARG A 49 -1.40 -5.39 5.29
CA ARG A 49 -1.45 -6.80 4.90
C ARG A 49 -0.23 -7.15 4.08
N THR A 50 0.33 -8.32 4.36
CA THR A 50 1.48 -8.88 3.64
C THR A 50 1.11 -10.19 2.97
N TRP A 51 1.64 -10.39 1.77
CA TRP A 51 1.58 -11.65 1.04
C TRP A 51 2.98 -12.06 0.59
N THR A 52 3.18 -13.36 0.47
CA THR A 52 4.39 -13.99 -0.06
C THR A 52 4.04 -15.01 -1.13
N GLY A 53 4.97 -15.30 -2.04
CA GLY A 53 4.76 -16.32 -3.06
C GLY A 53 6.07 -16.86 -3.64
N PRO A 54 5.96 -17.70 -4.68
CA PRO A 54 7.11 -18.33 -5.33
C PRO A 54 8.16 -17.33 -5.83
N GLY A 55 9.41 -17.79 -5.97
CA GLY A 55 10.50 -16.96 -6.51
C GLY A 55 10.84 -15.74 -5.65
N GLY A 56 10.52 -15.77 -4.35
CA GLY A 56 10.74 -14.65 -3.44
C GLY A 56 9.76 -13.48 -3.62
N ALA A 57 8.62 -13.72 -4.27
CA ALA A 57 7.57 -12.71 -4.42
C ALA A 57 7.09 -12.24 -3.05
N ARG A 58 7.04 -10.93 -2.83
CA ARG A 58 6.49 -10.33 -1.60
C ARG A 58 5.71 -9.09 -1.95
N LEU A 59 4.52 -8.95 -1.36
CA LEU A 59 3.67 -7.79 -1.52
C LEU A 59 3.22 -7.28 -0.17
N VAL A 60 3.23 -5.97 0.02
CA VAL A 60 2.73 -5.30 1.21
C VAL A 60 1.76 -4.21 0.77
N ALA A 61 0.58 -4.20 1.37
CA ALA A 61 -0.42 -3.16 1.19
C ALA A 61 -0.67 -2.45 2.51
N VAL A 62 -0.62 -1.12 2.50
CA VAL A 62 -0.89 -0.26 3.65
C VAL A 62 -1.98 0.72 3.30
N ALA A 63 -3.09 0.65 4.03
CA ALA A 63 -4.13 1.68 4.01
C ALA A 63 -3.97 2.58 5.23
N SER A 64 -3.91 3.89 5.03
CA SER A 64 -3.71 4.85 6.11
C SER A 64 -4.68 6.02 6.02
N LEU A 65 -5.18 6.45 7.18
CA LEU A 65 -6.09 7.59 7.34
C LEU A 65 -5.32 8.74 8.00
N TRP A 66 -5.48 9.93 7.44
CA TRP A 66 -4.75 11.14 7.82
C TRP A 66 -5.69 12.30 8.16
N ASP A 67 -5.16 13.31 8.83
CA ASP A 67 -5.85 14.59 9.02
C ASP A 67 -6.00 15.36 7.70
N ASP A 68 -4.94 15.34 6.87
CA ASP A 68 -4.87 15.99 5.56
C ASP A 68 -4.19 15.07 4.50
N SER A 69 -4.49 15.34 3.25
CA SER A 69 -3.94 14.67 2.07
C SER A 69 -2.49 15.04 1.77
N GLU A 70 -2.03 16.24 2.13
CA GLU A 70 -0.68 16.72 1.78
C GLU A 70 0.43 15.93 2.50
N PRO A 71 0.40 15.75 3.84
CA PRO A 71 1.36 14.88 4.53
C PRO A 71 1.29 13.43 4.03
N ALA A 72 0.09 12.92 3.75
CA ALA A 72 -0.11 11.57 3.21
C ALA A 72 0.60 11.38 1.86
N ARG A 73 0.57 12.39 0.99
CA ARG A 73 1.31 12.38 -0.29
C ARG A 73 2.81 12.52 -0.08
N ALA A 74 3.25 13.44 0.77
CA ALA A 74 4.68 13.66 1.01
C ALA A 74 5.34 12.39 1.56
N ILE A 75 4.75 11.81 2.60
CA ILE A 75 5.28 10.63 3.29
C ILE A 75 5.16 9.39 2.40
N GLY A 76 4.01 9.14 1.79
CA GLY A 76 3.87 8.02 0.85
C GLY A 76 4.85 8.11 -0.32
N GLY A 77 5.12 9.31 -0.83
CA GLY A 77 6.15 9.59 -1.84
C GLY A 77 7.57 9.22 -1.39
N GLN A 78 7.94 9.53 -0.15
CA GLN A 78 9.22 9.14 0.42
C GLN A 78 9.33 7.61 0.53
N VAL A 79 8.27 6.97 0.99
CA VAL A 79 8.21 5.51 1.19
C VAL A 79 8.36 4.76 -0.14
N VAL A 80 7.63 5.16 -1.19
CA VAL A 80 7.75 4.47 -2.50
C VAL A 80 9.16 4.61 -3.10
N LYS A 81 9.81 5.76 -2.90
CA LYS A 81 11.17 6.00 -3.39
C LYS A 81 12.19 5.14 -2.63
N ALA A 82 12.07 5.03 -1.31
CA ALA A 82 12.97 4.22 -0.49
C ALA A 82 12.76 2.71 -0.70
N ALA A 83 11.52 2.29 -0.98
CA ALA A 83 11.18 0.90 -1.25
C ALA A 83 11.88 0.37 -2.51
N VAL A 84 12.07 1.23 -3.53
CA VAL A 84 12.68 0.88 -4.83
C VAL A 84 13.95 1.72 -5.10
N PRO A 85 15.08 1.47 -4.42
CA PRO A 85 16.33 2.17 -4.65
C PRO A 85 16.80 2.01 -6.10
N GLY A 86 17.21 3.11 -6.72
CA GLY A 86 17.61 3.12 -8.13
C GLY A 86 16.45 2.91 -9.12
N GLY A 87 15.20 2.83 -8.63
CA GLY A 87 14.02 2.72 -9.45
C GLY A 87 13.75 3.97 -10.26
N THR A 88 13.01 3.80 -11.35
CA THR A 88 12.51 4.90 -12.18
C THR A 88 11.15 5.35 -11.71
N PRO A 89 10.86 6.67 -11.71
CA PRO A 89 9.51 7.17 -11.44
C PRO A 89 8.51 6.54 -12.40
N TRP A 90 7.35 6.16 -11.85
CA TRP A 90 6.28 5.51 -12.57
C TRP A 90 4.94 6.02 -12.05
N THR A 91 4.16 6.64 -12.95
CA THR A 91 2.79 7.08 -12.66
C THR A 91 1.83 6.33 -13.59
N PRO A 92 1.05 5.37 -13.06
CA PRO A 92 0.02 4.68 -13.83
C PRO A 92 -1.04 5.67 -14.35
N ARG A 93 -1.40 5.54 -15.65
CA ARG A 93 -2.36 6.46 -16.31
C ARG A 93 -3.71 6.55 -15.59
N GLN A 94 -4.18 5.45 -15.01
CA GLN A 94 -5.47 5.36 -14.31
C GLN A 94 -5.49 6.00 -12.91
N TYR A 95 -4.34 6.38 -12.36
CA TYR A 95 -4.22 7.02 -11.06
C TYR A 95 -3.46 8.34 -11.20
N GLY A 96 -4.11 9.34 -11.81
CA GLY A 96 -3.59 10.69 -11.93
C GLY A 96 -3.18 11.25 -10.56
N GLY A 97 -1.95 11.77 -10.45
CA GLY A 97 -1.39 12.27 -9.19
C GLY A 97 -0.85 11.22 -8.22
N SER A 98 -0.79 9.94 -8.62
CA SER A 98 -0.11 8.89 -7.86
C SER A 98 1.41 9.01 -7.97
N GLN A 99 2.10 8.57 -6.91
CA GLN A 99 3.55 8.54 -6.83
C GLN A 99 3.99 7.08 -6.83
N GLY A 100 4.68 6.65 -7.88
CA GLY A 100 5.22 5.31 -7.96
C GLY A 100 6.67 5.27 -8.41
N TYR A 101 7.33 4.18 -8.08
CA TYR A 101 8.68 3.84 -8.52
C TYR A 101 8.71 2.37 -8.93
N ARG A 102 9.50 2.04 -9.94
CA ARG A 102 9.70 0.64 -10.36
C ARG A 102 11.13 0.36 -10.84
N SER A 103 11.55 -0.87 -10.63
CA SER A 103 12.74 -1.51 -11.19
C SER A 103 12.34 -2.91 -11.68
N ASP A 104 13.31 -3.68 -12.19
CA ASP A 104 13.05 -5.05 -12.67
C ASP A 104 12.48 -5.95 -11.57
N THR A 105 12.93 -5.75 -10.33
CA THR A 105 12.65 -6.63 -9.19
C THR A 105 11.78 -6.02 -8.09
N ALA A 106 11.39 -4.74 -8.21
CA ALA A 106 10.56 -4.09 -7.21
C ALA A 106 9.66 -3.00 -7.80
N ARG A 107 8.47 -2.84 -7.24
CA ARG A 107 7.52 -1.78 -7.58
C ARG A 107 6.93 -1.21 -6.30
N ALA A 108 6.64 0.09 -6.31
CA ALA A 108 5.95 0.75 -5.22
C ALA A 108 5.02 1.83 -5.77
N LEU A 109 3.84 1.97 -5.19
CA LEU A 109 2.83 2.91 -5.63
C LEU A 109 2.06 3.47 -4.42
N ASN A 110 1.96 4.80 -4.34
CA ASN A 110 1.15 5.53 -3.38
C ASN A 110 0.04 6.26 -4.13
N VAL A 111 -1.20 6.04 -3.70
CA VAL A 111 -2.40 6.72 -4.20
C VAL A 111 -3.11 7.40 -3.03
N VAL A 112 -3.36 8.70 -3.15
CA VAL A 112 -4.06 9.47 -2.10
C VAL A 112 -5.44 9.89 -2.61
N ALA A 113 -6.48 9.45 -1.91
CA ALA A 113 -7.88 9.76 -2.18
C ALA A 113 -8.48 10.47 -0.95
N GLY A 114 -8.61 11.80 -1.02
CA GLY A 114 -9.00 12.61 0.13
C GLY A 114 -8.00 12.44 1.28
N LYS A 115 -8.48 11.99 2.44
CA LYS A 115 -7.68 11.74 3.65
C LYS A 115 -7.07 10.33 3.74
N VAL A 116 -7.27 9.51 2.72
CA VAL A 116 -6.80 8.12 2.70
C VAL A 116 -5.61 7.99 1.76
N SER A 117 -4.52 7.40 2.24
CA SER A 117 -3.39 6.96 1.42
C SER A 117 -3.40 5.43 1.31
N LEU A 118 -3.25 4.96 0.09
CA LEU A 118 -3.16 3.55 -0.29
C LEU A 118 -1.77 3.32 -0.88
N LEU A 119 -0.94 2.63 -0.11
CA LEU A 119 0.43 2.30 -0.46
C LEU A 119 0.52 0.81 -0.76
N VAL A 120 1.10 0.46 -1.92
CA VAL A 120 1.39 -0.92 -2.29
C VAL A 120 2.85 -1.03 -2.68
N ILE A 121 3.56 -1.98 -2.09
CA ILE A 121 4.97 -2.26 -2.33
C ILE A 121 5.12 -3.74 -2.69
N ALA A 122 5.87 -4.01 -3.75
CA ALA A 122 6.10 -5.34 -4.28
C ALA A 122 7.58 -5.58 -4.53
N GLY A 123 8.04 -6.78 -4.24
CA GLY A 123 9.38 -7.29 -4.55
C GLY A 123 9.31 -8.68 -5.18
N GLY A 124 10.35 -9.04 -5.94
CA GLY A 124 10.42 -10.30 -6.66
C GLY A 124 9.62 -10.28 -7.98
N PRO A 125 9.16 -11.43 -8.49
CA PRO A 125 8.47 -11.57 -9.77
C PRO A 125 6.99 -11.14 -9.68
N ILE A 126 6.75 -9.92 -9.20
CA ILE A 126 5.42 -9.29 -9.15
C ILE A 126 5.41 -8.16 -10.17
N ASP A 127 4.47 -8.19 -11.11
CA ASP A 127 4.35 -7.18 -12.16
C ASP A 127 3.54 -5.94 -11.75
N ASP A 128 3.50 -4.96 -12.65
CA ASP A 128 2.76 -3.72 -12.45
C ASP A 128 1.26 -3.98 -12.30
N GLU A 129 0.68 -4.90 -13.10
CA GLU A 129 -0.75 -5.25 -13.02
C GLU A 129 -1.12 -5.72 -11.61
N ALA A 130 -0.24 -6.50 -10.99
CA ALA A 130 -0.46 -6.96 -9.64
C ALA A 130 -0.50 -5.79 -8.63
N VAL A 131 0.39 -4.82 -8.74
CA VAL A 131 0.34 -3.62 -7.88
C VAL A 131 -0.96 -2.84 -8.09
N LEU A 132 -1.34 -2.60 -9.35
CA LEU A 132 -2.54 -1.84 -9.70
C LEU A 132 -3.83 -2.52 -9.19
N ARG A 133 -3.95 -3.83 -9.39
CA ARG A 133 -5.11 -4.61 -8.92
C ARG A 133 -5.26 -4.58 -7.40
N THR A 134 -4.16 -4.55 -6.66
CA THR A 134 -4.22 -4.41 -5.20
C THR A 134 -4.74 -3.03 -4.80
N VAL A 135 -4.28 -1.97 -5.47
CA VAL A 135 -4.79 -0.62 -5.22
C VAL A 135 -6.29 -0.55 -5.51
N ASP A 136 -6.77 -1.13 -6.62
CA ASP A 136 -8.21 -1.17 -6.92
C ASP A 136 -9.02 -1.89 -5.85
N LEU A 137 -8.54 -3.03 -5.37
CA LEU A 137 -9.17 -3.79 -4.30
C LEU A 137 -9.22 -2.98 -2.98
N MET A 138 -8.16 -2.25 -2.66
CA MET A 138 -8.14 -1.35 -1.51
C MET A 138 -9.13 -0.19 -1.68
N ARG A 139 -9.19 0.44 -2.85
CA ARG A 139 -10.12 1.53 -3.15
C ARG A 139 -11.58 1.09 -3.02
N LYS A 140 -11.91 -0.10 -3.53
CA LYS A 140 -13.25 -0.70 -3.37
C LYS A 140 -13.61 -0.87 -1.90
N ALA A 141 -12.69 -1.44 -1.11
CA ALA A 141 -12.89 -1.62 0.32
C ALA A 141 -13.05 -0.30 1.10
N THR A 142 -12.45 0.81 0.62
CA THR A 142 -12.60 2.14 1.24
C THR A 142 -13.85 2.89 0.78
N ASN A 143 -14.41 2.56 -0.38
CA ASN A 143 -15.59 3.24 -0.95
C ASN A 143 -16.94 2.59 -0.55
N GLY A 144 -16.93 1.42 0.10
CA GLY A 144 -18.12 0.87 0.77
C GLY A 144 -19.08 0.02 -0.07
N ASP A 145 -18.76 -0.34 -1.32
CA ASP A 145 -19.73 -1.04 -2.20
C ASP A 145 -19.70 -2.59 -2.17
N ASP A 146 -18.77 -3.24 -1.46
CA ASP A 146 -18.63 -4.72 -1.50
C ASP A 146 -18.80 -5.41 -0.13
N LEU A 147 -19.53 -4.81 0.82
CA LEU A 147 -19.94 -5.50 2.07
C LEU A 147 -21.39 -6.03 2.05
N GLU A 148 -22.15 -5.78 0.98
CA GLU A 148 -23.39 -6.52 0.72
C GLU A 148 -23.05 -7.77 -0.09
N GLY A 149 -22.69 -8.85 0.64
CA GLY A 149 -22.85 -10.20 0.10
C GLY A 149 -24.31 -10.45 -0.30
N PRO A 150 -24.58 -11.44 -1.15
CA PRO A 150 -25.92 -11.67 -1.68
C PRO A 150 -26.92 -11.81 -0.53
N VAL A 151 -27.95 -10.97 -0.53
CA VAL A 151 -29.11 -11.10 0.32
C VAL A 151 -29.79 -12.42 -0.04
N SER A 152 -29.38 -13.51 0.59
CA SER A 152 -30.14 -14.74 0.62
C SER A 152 -31.16 -14.58 1.73
N GLY A 153 -32.30 -13.98 1.39
CA GLY A 153 -33.50 -13.97 2.21
C GLY A 153 -34.59 -14.72 1.45
N GLY A 154 -34.89 -15.93 1.92
CA GLY A 154 -36.08 -16.70 1.53
C GLY A 154 -37.32 -16.31 2.31
#